data_AF-A0A7W7LP10-F1
#
_entry.id   AF-A0A7W7LP10-F1
#
_cell.length_a   1.000
_cell.length_b   1.000
_cell.length_c   1.000
_cell.angle_alpha   90.00
_cell.angle_beta   90.00
_cell.angle_gamma   90.00
#
_symmetry.space_group_name_H-M   'P 1'
#
loop_
_entity.id
_entity.type
_entity.pdbx_description
1 polymer ?
#
loop_
_entity_poly.entity_id
_entity_poly.type
_entity_poly.pdbx_seq_one_letter_code
_entity_poly.pdbx_strand_id
1 'polypeptide(L)'
;MAWRQTAEEGPAAQQAGSRLAREATASLAGLLAERGMTRKDLAECMGVSPGRVSQILSGGENLTLRSLAAVAESLGATVEIVFRDRPDDDRDFCAAEPTRATAAKARPFARSRHF
;
A
#
# COMPACT_ATOMS: atom_id res chain seq x y z
N MET A 1 -2.06 27.62 5.66
CA MET A 1 -3.06 26.59 5.33
C MET A 1 -2.61 25.28 5.96
N ALA A 2 -2.76 25.19 7.28
CA ALA A 2 -2.32 24.07 8.10
C ALA A 2 -3.56 23.22 8.42
N TRP A 3 -3.63 22.02 7.86
CA TRP A 3 -4.58 21.03 8.31
C TRP A 3 -4.15 20.66 9.73
N ARG A 4 -5.03 20.95 10.71
CA ARG A 4 -4.73 20.92 12.15
C ARG A 4 -4.31 19.52 12.59
N GLN A 5 -3.19 19.45 13.31
CA GLN A 5 -2.60 18.27 13.96
C GLN A 5 -3.36 17.78 15.21
N THR A 6 -4.68 17.90 15.29
CA THR A 6 -5.44 17.39 16.45
C THR A 6 -6.77 16.80 16.00
N ALA A 7 -6.71 15.79 15.15
CA ALA A 7 -7.61 14.66 15.37
C ALA A 7 -6.69 13.62 16.00
N GLU A 8 -6.88 13.34 17.29
CA GLU A 8 -6.45 12.09 17.87
C GLU A 8 -6.83 11.00 16.85
N GLU A 9 -5.84 10.41 16.18
CA GLU A 9 -6.08 9.24 15.35
C GLU A 9 -6.69 8.21 16.30
N GLY A 10 -8.02 8.06 16.26
CA GLY A 10 -8.71 7.20 17.20
C GLY A 10 -8.05 5.82 17.17
N PRO A 11 -7.97 5.10 18.30
CA PRO A 11 -7.20 3.86 18.41
C PRO A 11 -7.52 2.85 17.28
N ALA A 12 -8.72 2.90 16.70
CA ALA A 12 -9.11 2.11 15.53
C ALA A 12 -8.34 2.44 14.24
N ALA A 13 -8.05 3.71 13.93
CA ALA A 13 -7.31 4.13 12.75
C ALA A 13 -5.83 3.70 12.84
N GLN A 14 -5.20 3.91 14.00
CA GLN A 14 -3.85 3.41 14.26
C GLN A 14 -3.77 1.88 14.16
N GLN A 15 -4.74 1.17 14.72
CA GLN A 15 -4.83 -0.30 14.60
C GLN A 15 -5.01 -0.76 13.16
N ALA A 16 -5.90 -0.10 12.39
CA ALA A 16 -6.11 -0.40 10.98
C ALA A 16 -4.84 -0.15 10.16
N GLY A 17 -4.12 0.95 10.43
CA GLY A 17 -2.84 1.27 9.82
C GLY A 17 -1.77 0.22 10.13
N SER A 18 -1.64 -0.20 11.40
CA SER A 18 -0.71 -1.26 11.79
C SER A 18 -1.04 -2.60 11.12
N ARG A 19 -2.32 -2.94 11.00
CA ARG A 19 -2.76 -4.14 10.28
C ARG A 19 -2.37 -4.08 8.81
N LEU A 20 -2.66 -2.96 8.13
CA LEU A 20 -2.29 -2.76 6.73
C LEU A 20 -0.78 -2.86 6.52
N ALA A 21 0.01 -2.27 7.41
CA ALA A 21 1.46 -2.34 7.34
C ALA A 21 1.98 -3.79 7.46
N ARG A 22 1.41 -4.58 8.39
CA ARG A 22 1.74 -6.01 8.53
C ARG A 22 1.36 -6.83 7.30
N GLU A 23 0.20 -6.56 6.70
CA GLU A 23 -0.24 -7.26 5.49
C GLU A 23 0.69 -6.94 4.30
N ALA A 24 1.07 -5.67 4.13
CA ALA A 24 2.03 -5.26 3.11
C ALA A 24 3.41 -5.90 3.30
N THR A 25 3.94 -5.94 4.53
CA THR A 25 5.26 -6.55 4.79
C THR A 25 5.23 -8.08 4.64
N ALA A 26 4.12 -8.73 4.99
CA ALA A 26 3.91 -10.15 4.75
C ALA A 26 3.84 -10.47 3.24
N SER A 27 3.10 -9.68 2.47
CA SER A 27 3.02 -9.82 1.02
C SER A 27 4.39 -9.65 0.35
N LEU A 28 5.17 -8.66 0.78
CA LEU A 28 6.53 -8.45 0.30
C LEU A 28 7.45 -9.62 0.67
N ALA A 29 7.37 -10.13 1.89
CA ALA A 29 8.15 -11.30 2.31
C ALA A 29 7.82 -12.54 1.46
N GLY A 30 6.54 -12.75 1.12
CA GLY A 30 6.11 -13.80 0.19
C GLY A 30 6.74 -13.64 -1.19
N LEU A 31 6.68 -12.44 -1.76
CA LEU A 31 7.29 -12.15 -3.06
C LEU A 31 8.80 -12.39 -3.08
N LEU A 32 9.52 -12.03 -2.01
CA LEU A 32 10.96 -12.30 -1.90
C LEU A 32 11.23 -13.81 -1.84
N ALA A 33 10.45 -14.55 -1.06
CA ALA A 33 10.59 -15.99 -0.95
C ALA A 33 10.33 -16.71 -2.29
N GLU A 34 9.28 -16.32 -3.02
CA GLU A 34 8.97 -16.83 -4.37
C GLU A 34 10.11 -16.60 -5.36
N ARG A 35 10.84 -15.49 -5.20
CA ARG A 35 12.00 -15.14 -6.04
C ARG A 35 13.33 -15.67 -5.52
N GLY A 36 13.34 -16.40 -4.39
CA GLY A 36 14.56 -16.88 -3.74
C GLY A 36 15.48 -15.76 -3.23
N MET A 37 14.93 -14.57 -2.96
CA MET A 37 15.66 -13.40 -2.52
C MET A 37 15.64 -13.27 -0.99
N THR A 38 16.77 -12.87 -0.42
CA THR A 38 16.88 -12.50 0.99
C THR A 38 16.64 -11.00 1.20
N ARG A 39 16.49 -10.58 2.46
CA ARG A 39 16.44 -9.15 2.81
C ARG A 39 17.73 -8.41 2.48
N LYS A 40 18.87 -9.12 2.46
CA LYS A 40 20.17 -8.57 2.05
C LYS A 40 20.16 -8.26 0.56
N ASP A 41 19.66 -9.19 -0.24
CA ASP A 41 19.55 -9.02 -1.69
C ASP A 41 18.60 -7.87 -2.03
N LEU A 42 17.48 -7.74 -1.30
CA LEU A 42 16.61 -6.57 -1.44
C LEU A 42 17.35 -5.26 -1.11
N ALA A 43 18.14 -5.23 -0.04
CA ALA A 43 18.92 -4.04 0.33
C ALA A 43 19.92 -3.65 -0.77
N GLU A 44 20.58 -4.65 -1.36
CA GLU A 44 21.50 -4.48 -2.48
C GLU A 44 20.78 -3.98 -3.74
N CYS A 45 19.65 -4.57 -4.13
CA CYS A 45 18.82 -4.12 -5.24
C CYS A 45 18.31 -2.69 -5.07
N MET A 46 17.96 -2.30 -3.84
CA MET A 46 17.51 -0.95 -3.52
C MET A 46 18.67 0.05 -3.35
N GLY A 47 19.92 -0.39 -3.26
CA GLY A 47 21.06 0.46 -2.95
C GLY A 47 20.99 1.10 -1.55
N VAL A 48 20.40 0.42 -0.58
CA VAL A 48 20.25 0.90 0.81
C VAL A 48 20.88 -0.05 1.83
N SER A 49 20.99 0.40 3.08
CA SER A 49 21.51 -0.46 4.15
C SER A 49 20.52 -1.57 4.53
N PRO A 50 20.98 -2.75 4.98
CA PRO A 50 20.11 -3.81 5.52
C PRO A 50 19.25 -3.36 6.71
N GLY A 51 19.76 -2.39 7.49
CA GLY A 51 19.01 -1.74 8.58
C GLY A 51 17.80 -0.96 8.06
N ARG A 52 17.93 -0.25 6.94
CA ARG A 52 16.83 0.47 6.29
C ARG A 52 15.74 -0.50 5.82
N VAL A 53 16.12 -1.65 5.24
CA VAL A 53 15.16 -2.69 4.83
C VAL A 53 14.46 -3.30 6.04
N SER A 54 15.20 -3.58 7.12
CA SER A 54 14.61 -4.07 8.37
C SER A 54 13.59 -3.08 8.92
N GLN A 55 13.90 -1.78 8.93
CA GLN A 55 12.98 -0.74 9.41
C GLN A 55 11.68 -0.68 8.58
N ILE A 56 11.78 -0.84 7.26
CA ILE A 56 10.62 -0.91 6.36
C ILE A 56 9.79 -2.17 6.66
N LEU A 57 10.43 -3.32 6.83
CA LEU A 57 9.78 -4.62 7.02
C LEU A 57 9.24 -4.86 8.43
N SER A 58 9.69 -4.10 9.42
CA SER A 58 9.18 -4.20 10.80
C SER A 58 7.73 -3.71 10.94
N GLY A 59 7.14 -3.08 9.92
CA GLY A 59 5.70 -2.81 9.83
C GLY A 59 5.14 -1.84 10.90
N GLY A 60 6.01 -1.06 11.55
CA GLY A 60 5.61 0.01 12.47
C GLY A 60 5.23 1.30 11.75
N GLU A 61 5.17 2.42 12.48
CA GLU A 61 4.79 3.76 11.98
C GLU A 61 5.64 4.28 10.80
N ASN A 62 6.75 3.62 10.48
CA ASN A 62 7.68 4.05 9.44
C ASN A 62 7.45 3.43 8.06
N LEU A 63 6.44 2.55 7.88
CA LEU A 63 6.10 2.09 6.54
C LEU A 63 5.31 3.18 5.81
N THR A 64 5.89 3.71 4.74
CA THR A 64 5.29 4.75 3.91
C THR A 64 4.96 4.25 2.52
N LEU A 65 4.00 4.90 1.84
CA LEU A 65 3.73 4.65 0.42
C LEU A 65 4.99 4.85 -0.44
N ARG A 66 5.83 5.84 -0.10
CA ARG A 66 7.11 6.08 -0.77
C ARG A 66 8.04 4.87 -0.65
N SER A 67 8.16 4.26 0.54
CA SER A 67 8.99 3.06 0.71
C SER A 67 8.44 1.86 -0.06
N LEU A 68 7.12 1.66 -0.08
CA LEU A 68 6.50 0.58 -0.85
C LEU A 68 6.75 0.74 -2.35
N ALA A 69 6.60 1.96 -2.87
CA ALA A 69 6.90 2.28 -4.27
C ALA A 69 8.37 2.03 -4.61
N ALA A 70 9.30 2.48 -3.76
CA ALA A 70 10.73 2.26 -3.98
C ALA A 70 11.11 0.77 -4.00
N VAL A 71 10.52 -0.04 -3.11
CA VAL A 71 10.70 -1.49 -3.13
C VAL A 71 10.13 -2.08 -4.42
N ALA A 72 8.91 -1.69 -4.81
CA ALA A 72 8.26 -2.20 -6.01
C ALA A 72 9.08 -1.91 -7.27
N GLU A 73 9.54 -0.67 -7.44
CA GLU A 73 10.42 -0.28 -8.55
C GLU A 73 11.72 -1.11 -8.57
N SER A 74 12.38 -1.29 -7.41
CA SER A 74 13.63 -2.08 -7.33
C SER A 74 13.44 -3.56 -7.70
N LEU A 75 12.23 -4.09 -7.50
CA LEU A 75 11.87 -5.46 -7.81
C LEU A 75 11.19 -5.59 -9.18
N GLY A 76 10.94 -4.50 -9.92
CA GLY A 76 10.09 -4.53 -11.10
C GLY A 76 8.68 -5.08 -10.81
N ALA A 77 8.17 -4.81 -9.61
CA ALA A 77 6.84 -5.20 -9.14
C ALA A 77 5.90 -3.99 -9.14
N THR A 78 4.61 -4.23 -8.90
CA THR A 78 3.60 -3.16 -8.79
C THR A 78 2.86 -3.32 -7.45
N VAL A 79 2.50 -2.19 -6.84
CA VAL A 79 1.69 -2.14 -5.63
C VAL A 79 0.32 -1.58 -5.99
N GLU A 80 -0.73 -2.32 -5.65
CA GLU A 80 -2.12 -1.90 -5.85
C GLU A 80 -2.80 -1.73 -4.48
N ILE A 81 -3.55 -0.63 -4.32
CA ILE A 81 -4.34 -0.35 -3.11
C ILE A 81 -5.81 -0.33 -3.53
N VAL A 82 -6.60 -1.22 -2.91
CA VAL A 82 -8.03 -1.37 -3.20
C VAL A 82 -8.81 -1.13 -1.92
N PHE A 83 -9.75 -0.18 -1.96
CA PHE A 83 -10.72 0.01 -0.89
C PHE A 83 -11.91 -0.91 -1.12
N ARG A 84 -12.36 -1.58 -0.06
CA ARG A 84 -13.53 -2.46 -0.08
C ARG A 84 -14.38 -2.16 1.14
N ASP A 85 -15.68 -2.32 1.00
CA ASP A 85 -16.59 -2.26 2.14
C ASP A 85 -16.27 -3.37 3.13
N ARG A 86 -16.32 -3.05 4.43
CA ARG A 86 -16.16 -4.05 5.48
C ARG A 86 -17.44 -4.88 5.51
N PRO A 87 -17.38 -6.22 5.45
CA PRO A 87 -18.57 -7.06 5.28
C PRO A 87 -19.56 -7.10 6.47
N ASP A 88 -19.53 -6.15 7.40
CA ASP A 88 -20.50 -5.97 8.48
C ASP A 88 -20.55 -4.49 8.90
N ASP A 89 -21.00 -3.62 8.01
CA ASP A 89 -21.55 -2.31 8.39
C ASP A 89 -22.94 -2.20 7.75
N ASP A 90 -23.93 -2.91 8.34
CA ASP A 90 -25.37 -2.62 8.21
C ASP A 90 -25.73 -1.25 8.82
N ARG A 91 -24.82 -0.28 8.69
CA ARG A 91 -25.05 1.12 9.00
C ARG A 91 -24.88 1.86 7.70
N ASP A 92 -26.00 1.97 7.02
CA ASP A 92 -26.31 2.96 6.00
C ASP A 92 -25.75 4.33 6.40
N PHE A 93 -24.50 4.62 6.06
CA PHE A 93 -23.99 5.97 6.09
C PHE A 93 -23.31 6.28 4.77
N CYS A 94 -23.87 7.31 4.14
CA CYS A 94 -23.54 7.85 2.83
C CYS A 94 -24.02 7.03 1.62
N ALA A 95 -25.34 6.82 1.53
CA ALA A 95 -26.01 7.00 0.24
C ALA A 95 -25.87 8.48 -0.17
N ALA A 96 -24.71 8.87 -0.69
CA ALA A 96 -24.69 9.94 -1.68
C ALA A 96 -25.54 9.40 -2.83
N GLU A 97 -26.73 9.96 -3.00
CA GLU A 97 -27.64 9.50 -4.05
C GLU A 97 -26.88 9.36 -5.37
N PRO A 98 -27.04 8.23 -6.08
CA PRO A 98 -26.45 8.09 -7.41
C PRO A 98 -27.19 9.06 -8.32
N THR A 99 -26.69 10.30 -8.41
CA THR A 99 -27.01 11.14 -9.57
C THR A 99 -26.53 10.36 -10.77
N ARG A 100 -27.51 9.87 -11.55
CA ARG A 100 -27.34 9.28 -12.86
C ARG A 100 -26.45 10.20 -13.71
N ALA A 101 -25.15 9.92 -13.73
CA ALA A 101 -24.27 10.32 -14.81
C ALA A 101 -24.02 9.07 -15.65
N THR A 102 -24.69 9.07 -16.79
CA THR A 102 -24.67 8.10 -17.88
C THR A 102 -23.32 7.46 -18.15
N ALA A 103 -23.39 6.16 -18.47
CA ALA A 103 -22.34 5.33 -19.03
C ALA A 103 -21.43 6.06 -20.04
N ALA A 104 -20.13 6.10 -19.73
CA ALA A 104 -19.08 6.29 -20.72
C ALA A 104 -18.04 5.17 -20.53
N LYS A 105 -18.02 4.28 -21.51
CA LYS A 105 -17.17 3.10 -21.65
C LYS A 105 -15.68 3.47 -21.45
N ALA A 106 -15.11 3.17 -20.28
CA ALA A 106 -13.68 3.34 -20.03
C ALA A 106 -12.91 2.30 -20.87
N ARG A 107 -12.04 2.80 -21.76
CA ARG A 107 -11.21 2.00 -22.67
C ARG A 107 -10.12 1.29 -21.85
N PRO A 108 -9.71 0.05 -22.22
CA PRO A 108 -8.63 -0.64 -21.51
C PRO A 108 -7.32 0.14 -21.64
N PHE A 109 -6.61 0.27 -20.51
CA PHE A 109 -5.31 0.92 -20.40
C PHE A 109 -4.28 0.12 -21.22
N ALA A 110 -3.89 0.65 -22.38
CA ALA A 110 -2.88 0.04 -23.24
C ALA A 110 -1.49 0.20 -22.58
N ARG A 111 -0.80 -0.92 -22.37
CA ARG A 111 0.60 -0.94 -21.92
C ARG A 111 1.51 -0.41 -23.03
N SER A 112 2.04 0.80 -22.85
CA SER A 112 3.12 1.31 -23.70
C SER A 112 4.43 0.63 -23.33
N ARG A 113 4.91 -0.28 -24.19
CA ARG A 113 6.31 -0.70 -24.25
C ARG A 113 7.12 0.47 -24.81
N HIS A 114 8.18 0.88 -24.13
CA HIS A 114 9.26 1.66 -24.73
C HIS A 114 10.51 0.79 -24.79
N PHE A 115 11.07 0.74 -26.00
CA PHE A 115 12.37 0.18 -26.35
C PHE A 115 13.45 1.20 -26.00
#